data_AF-A0A1H1C6E3-F1
#
_entry.id   AF-A0A1H1C6E3-F1
#
_cell.length_a   1.000
_cell.length_b   1.000
_cell.length_c   1.000
_cell.angle_alpha   90.00
_cell.angle_beta   90.00
_cell.angle_gamma   90.00
#
_symmetry.space_group_name_H-M   'P 1'
#
loop_
_entity.id
_entity.type
_entity.pdbx_description
1 polymer ?
#
loop_
_entity_poly.entity_id
_entity_poly.type
_entity_poly.pdbx_seq_one_letter_code
_entity_poly.pdbx_strand_id
1 'polypeptide(L)'
;MLKQTIAGQLDLLRYLERGAVHLAAGMSVPEETACEQDADEQWRAGAGTVYTFDFDGWSLNLHFDPGKNFSHDTIDFFDHCDLPGFSNIAGPSQAASAFEGATRFDLGEEQVMLLPSGVTVHFRKEEGDVQVLTKVAGALLPYGALADYYRSMLRR
;
A
#
# COMPACT_ATOMS: atom_id res chain seq x y z
N MET A 1 0.37 17.41 -13.40
CA MET A 1 -0.79 16.68 -12.85
C MET A 1 -0.25 15.50 -12.08
N LEU A 2 -0.58 15.45 -10.78
CA LEU A 2 -0.12 14.48 -9.79
C LEU A 2 -0.33 13.03 -10.26
N LYS A 3 -1.53 12.73 -10.78
CA LYS A 3 -1.90 11.40 -11.31
C LYS A 3 -0.95 10.93 -12.43
N GLN A 4 -0.59 11.81 -13.35
CA GLN A 4 0.33 11.48 -14.45
C GLN A 4 1.76 11.26 -13.96
N THR A 5 2.21 12.04 -12.98
CA THR A 5 3.51 11.86 -12.35
C THR A 5 3.60 10.50 -11.66
N ILE A 6 2.57 10.12 -10.90
CA ILE A 6 2.48 8.81 -10.24
C ILE A 6 2.52 7.68 -11.29
N ALA A 7 1.67 7.75 -12.33
CA ALA A 7 1.64 6.73 -13.39
C ALA A 7 3.00 6.54 -14.08
N GLY A 8 3.76 7.63 -14.29
CA GLY A 8 5.03 7.58 -15.02
C GLY A 8 6.24 7.24 -14.16
N GLN A 9 6.15 7.31 -12.83
CA GLN A 9 7.31 7.23 -11.93
C GLN A 9 7.20 6.16 -10.84
N LEU A 10 5.99 5.67 -10.55
CA LEU A 10 5.79 4.68 -9.50
C LEU A 10 6.42 3.34 -9.88
N ASP A 11 7.32 2.88 -9.02
CA ASP A 11 7.89 1.54 -9.02
C ASP A 11 7.53 0.88 -7.70
N LEU A 12 6.90 -0.29 -7.79
CA LEU A 12 6.34 -0.97 -6.63
C LEU A 12 7.44 -1.50 -5.71
N LEU A 13 8.58 -1.96 -6.24
CA LEU A 13 9.69 -2.39 -5.39
C LEU A 13 10.27 -1.20 -4.63
N ARG A 14 10.44 -0.05 -5.28
CA ARG A 14 10.86 1.18 -4.58
C ARG A 14 9.87 1.62 -3.52
N TYR A 15 8.57 1.45 -3.77
CA TYR A 15 7.54 1.77 -2.78
C TYR A 15 7.67 0.87 -1.55
N LEU A 16 7.80 -0.43 -1.76
CA LEU A 16 8.02 -1.40 -0.69
C LEU A 16 9.31 -1.12 0.10
N GLU A 17 10.40 -0.69 -0.56
CA GLU A 17 11.65 -0.29 0.11
C GLU A 17 11.51 1.01 0.92
N ARG A 18 10.79 1.99 0.38
CA ARG A 18 10.81 3.37 0.90
C ARG A 18 9.68 3.72 1.84
N GLY A 19 8.60 2.94 1.86
CA GLY A 19 7.51 3.13 2.82
C GLY A 19 6.37 4.02 2.34
N ALA A 20 6.53 4.77 1.25
CA ALA A 20 5.49 5.68 0.75
C ALA A 20 5.62 5.90 -0.76
N VAL A 21 4.50 6.14 -1.43
CA VAL A 21 4.41 6.34 -2.88
C VAL A 21 5.15 7.60 -3.32
N HIS A 22 5.04 8.70 -2.57
CA HIS A 22 5.77 9.92 -2.92
C HIS A 22 7.30 9.73 -2.89
N LEU A 23 7.81 8.92 -1.95
CA LEU A 23 9.22 8.56 -1.89
C LEU A 23 9.64 7.64 -3.05
N ALA A 24 8.75 6.72 -3.44
CA ALA A 24 8.96 5.79 -4.56
C ALA A 24 9.01 6.52 -5.92
N ALA A 25 8.07 7.46 -6.10
CA ALA A 25 7.97 8.29 -7.29
C ALA A 25 8.99 9.44 -7.31
N GLY A 26 9.70 9.72 -6.22
CA GLY A 26 10.66 10.84 -6.17
C GLY A 26 9.97 12.22 -6.16
N MET A 27 8.79 12.28 -5.56
CA MET A 27 7.97 13.47 -5.41
C MET A 27 8.14 14.07 -4.01
N SER A 28 7.79 15.36 -3.87
CA SER A 28 7.52 15.93 -2.55
C SER A 28 6.32 15.26 -1.90
N VAL A 29 6.21 15.41 -0.58
CA VAL A 29 5.00 14.98 0.17
C VAL A 29 3.76 15.59 -0.52
N PRO A 30 2.72 14.80 -0.83
CA PRO A 30 1.53 15.31 -1.50
C PRO A 30 0.81 16.34 -0.65
N GLU A 31 0.40 17.44 -1.28
CA GLU A 31 -0.46 18.44 -0.65
C GLU A 31 -1.93 18.09 -0.89
N GLU A 32 -2.78 18.29 0.13
CA GLU A 32 -4.21 17.95 0.07
C GLU A 32 -4.91 18.67 -1.11
N THR A 33 -4.60 19.95 -1.30
CA THR A 33 -5.18 20.79 -2.37
C THR A 33 -4.81 20.32 -3.77
N ALA A 34 -3.60 19.77 -3.95
CA ALA A 34 -3.20 19.17 -5.22
C ALA A 34 -3.94 17.85 -5.46
N CYS A 35 -4.22 17.08 -4.41
CA CYS A 35 -5.01 15.86 -4.51
C CYS A 35 -6.47 16.16 -4.85
N GLU A 36 -7.07 17.17 -4.20
CA GLU A 36 -8.45 17.60 -4.46
C GLU A 36 -8.70 18.02 -5.92
N GLN A 37 -7.68 18.55 -6.59
CA GLN A 37 -7.78 18.97 -7.99
C GLN A 37 -7.68 17.80 -8.99
N ASP A 38 -6.90 16.79 -8.66
CA ASP A 38 -6.47 15.75 -9.62
C ASP A 38 -7.05 14.35 -9.33
N ALA A 39 -7.66 14.13 -8.16
CA ALA A 39 -8.23 12.84 -7.76
C ALA A 39 -9.53 12.52 -8.51
N ASP A 40 -9.77 11.23 -8.71
CA ASP A 40 -11.01 10.73 -9.32
C ASP A 40 -12.14 10.65 -8.29
N GLU A 41 -11.80 10.31 -7.04
CA GLU A 41 -12.74 10.24 -5.94
C GLU A 41 -12.20 10.86 -4.65
N GLN A 42 -13.11 11.29 -3.79
CA GLN A 42 -12.82 11.80 -2.46
C GLN A 42 -13.84 11.26 -1.46
N TRP A 43 -13.37 10.80 -0.29
CA TRP A 43 -14.25 10.35 0.78
C TRP A 43 -13.65 10.61 2.17
N ARG A 44 -14.50 10.55 3.21
CA ARG A 44 -14.08 10.77 4.60
C ARG A 44 -13.76 9.45 5.29
N ALA A 45 -12.55 9.36 5.85
CA ALA A 45 -12.10 8.24 6.67
C ALA A 45 -12.02 8.67 8.13
N GLY A 46 -13.10 8.47 8.88
CA GLY A 46 -13.22 9.00 10.25
C GLY A 46 -13.14 10.53 10.24
N ALA A 47 -12.11 11.08 10.88
CA ALA A 47 -11.86 12.52 10.91
C ALA A 47 -10.95 13.02 9.77
N GLY A 48 -10.33 12.11 9.02
CA GLY A 48 -9.46 12.43 7.89
C GLY A 48 -10.16 12.38 6.53
N THR A 49 -9.41 12.71 5.48
CA THR A 49 -9.85 12.69 4.09
C THR A 49 -8.99 11.73 3.28
N VAL A 50 -9.59 11.02 2.33
CA VAL A 50 -8.88 10.17 1.39
C VAL A 50 -9.17 10.65 -0.02
N TYR A 51 -8.12 10.72 -0.83
CA TYR A 51 -8.19 11.01 -2.25
C TYR A 51 -7.75 9.79 -3.04
N THR A 52 -8.62 9.32 -3.94
CA THR A 52 -8.40 8.13 -4.74
C THR A 52 -8.01 8.51 -6.17
N PHE A 53 -6.99 7.86 -6.69
CA PHE A 53 -6.55 7.95 -8.07
C PHE A 53 -6.68 6.59 -8.73
N ASP A 54 -7.53 6.50 -9.74
CA ASP A 54 -7.85 5.25 -10.42
C ASP A 54 -6.94 5.02 -11.62
N PHE A 55 -6.41 3.81 -11.71
CA PHE A 55 -5.60 3.33 -12.81
C PHE A 55 -6.17 2.01 -13.33
N ASP A 56 -5.64 1.53 -14.45
CA ASP A 56 -6.06 0.26 -15.01
C ASP A 56 -5.59 -0.89 -14.12
N GLY A 57 -6.54 -1.57 -13.46
CA GLY A 57 -6.30 -2.71 -12.57
C GLY A 57 -5.95 -2.39 -11.11
N TRP A 58 -5.75 -1.11 -10.75
CA TRP A 58 -5.40 -0.70 -9.38
C TRP A 58 -5.81 0.73 -9.06
N SER A 59 -5.91 1.07 -7.77
CA SER A 59 -6.13 2.44 -7.31
C SER A 59 -5.13 2.84 -6.23
N LEU A 60 -4.75 4.11 -6.22
CA LEU A 60 -3.95 4.73 -5.15
C LEU A 60 -4.86 5.57 -4.26
N ASN A 61 -4.75 5.36 -2.96
CA ASN A 61 -5.42 6.16 -1.94
C ASN A 61 -4.38 6.96 -1.17
N LEU A 62 -4.50 8.28 -1.16
CA LEU A 62 -3.67 9.17 -0.31
C LEU A 62 -4.48 9.61 0.90
N HIS A 63 -4.01 9.29 2.10
CA HIS A 63 -4.72 9.55 3.35
C HIS A 63 -4.20 10.80 4.03
N PHE A 64 -5.09 11.73 4.36
CA PHE A 64 -4.80 12.97 5.07
C PHE A 64 -5.45 12.98 6.45
N ASP A 65 -4.70 13.44 7.44
CA ASP A 65 -5.20 13.61 8.80
C ASP A 65 -6.17 14.82 8.91
N PRO A 66 -6.85 15.03 10.05
CA PRO A 66 -7.75 16.18 10.23
C PRO A 66 -7.05 17.56 10.12
N GLY A 67 -5.72 17.59 10.27
CA GLY A 67 -4.87 18.75 10.06
C GLY A 67 -4.41 18.92 8.62
N LYS A 68 -4.94 18.13 7.68
CA LYS A 68 -4.62 18.14 6.25
C LYS A 68 -3.18 17.74 5.93
N ASN A 69 -2.52 17.03 6.85
CA ASN A 69 -1.19 16.48 6.61
C ASN A 69 -1.29 15.09 6.01
N PHE A 70 -0.43 14.80 5.03
CA PHE A 70 -0.27 13.45 4.52
C PHE A 70 0.11 12.50 5.68
N SER A 71 -0.62 11.40 5.81
CA SER A 71 -0.41 10.39 6.86
C SER A 71 0.24 9.13 6.31
N HIS A 72 -0.36 8.53 5.29
CA HIS A 72 0.10 7.32 4.61
C HIS A 72 -0.66 7.16 3.29
N ASP A 73 -0.30 6.14 2.53
CA ASP A 73 -0.94 5.78 1.27
C ASP A 73 -1.27 4.28 1.22
N THR A 74 -2.21 3.89 0.38
CA THR A 74 -2.46 2.48 0.07
C THR A 74 -2.71 2.29 -1.42
N ILE A 75 -2.25 1.17 -1.96
CA ILE A 75 -2.60 0.71 -3.30
C ILE A 75 -3.52 -0.49 -3.18
N ASP A 76 -4.68 -0.44 -3.80
CA ASP A 76 -5.61 -1.57 -3.92
C ASP A 76 -5.53 -2.16 -5.34
N PHE A 77 -5.56 -3.48 -5.46
CA PHE A 77 -5.46 -4.21 -6.73
C PHE A 77 -6.74 -4.99 -7.00
N PHE A 78 -7.23 -4.91 -8.23
CA PHE A 78 -8.51 -5.51 -8.63
C PHE A 78 -8.39 -6.48 -9.80
N ASP A 79 -7.38 -6.28 -10.65
CA ASP A 79 -7.14 -7.10 -11.83
C ASP A 79 -5.62 -7.12 -12.14
N HIS A 80 -5.26 -7.57 -13.33
CA HIS A 80 -3.93 -7.45 -13.88
C HIS A 80 -3.37 -6.04 -13.73
N CYS A 81 -2.11 -5.94 -13.32
CA CYS A 81 -1.44 -4.67 -13.04
C CYS A 81 -0.06 -4.66 -13.70
N ASP A 82 0.17 -3.67 -14.56
CA ASP A 82 1.43 -3.45 -15.27
C ASP A 82 2.43 -2.57 -14.49
N LEU A 83 2.16 -2.28 -13.21
CA LEU A 83 3.09 -1.50 -12.40
C LEU A 83 4.47 -2.18 -12.34
N PRO A 84 5.57 -1.44 -12.58
CA PRO A 84 6.92 -1.97 -12.41
C PRO A 84 7.08 -2.62 -11.03
N GLY A 85 7.56 -3.87 -11.00
CA GLY A 85 7.75 -4.63 -9.76
C GLY A 85 6.55 -5.43 -9.26
N PHE A 86 5.37 -5.30 -9.88
CA PHE A 86 4.17 -6.05 -9.47
C PHE A 86 4.39 -7.58 -9.51
N SER A 87 4.93 -8.10 -10.61
CA SER A 87 5.17 -9.55 -10.77
C SER A 87 6.18 -10.12 -9.75
N ASN A 88 7.07 -9.27 -9.23
CA ASN A 88 8.05 -9.63 -8.20
C ASN A 88 7.44 -9.80 -6.80
N ILE A 89 6.18 -9.40 -6.59
CA ILE A 89 5.51 -9.48 -5.30
C ILE A 89 4.08 -10.03 -5.37
N ALA A 90 3.65 -10.48 -6.55
CA ALA A 90 2.28 -10.93 -6.81
C ALA A 90 1.83 -12.12 -5.94
N GLY A 91 2.76 -12.80 -5.25
CA GLY A 91 2.46 -13.81 -4.26
C GLY A 91 3.35 -13.69 -3.00
N PRO A 92 2.97 -14.34 -1.88
CA PRO A 92 3.69 -14.15 -0.62
C PRO A 92 5.12 -14.68 -0.63
N SER A 93 5.39 -15.77 -1.35
CA SER A 93 6.74 -16.31 -1.49
C SER A 93 7.66 -15.36 -2.26
N GLN A 94 7.12 -14.69 -3.28
CA GLN A 94 7.84 -13.68 -4.06
C GLN A 94 8.13 -12.45 -3.19
N ALA A 95 7.13 -11.95 -2.45
CA ALA A 95 7.32 -10.85 -1.50
C ALA A 95 8.35 -11.18 -0.40
N ALA A 96 8.30 -12.39 0.18
CA ALA A 96 9.28 -12.83 1.17
C ALA A 96 10.70 -12.92 0.60
N SER A 97 10.85 -13.33 -0.66
CA SER A 97 12.14 -13.44 -1.33
C SER A 97 12.72 -12.08 -1.75
N ALA A 98 11.84 -11.13 -2.08
CA ALA A 98 12.24 -9.79 -2.50
C ALA A 98 12.73 -8.91 -1.34
N PHE A 99 12.31 -9.20 -0.10
CA PHE A 99 12.59 -8.35 1.07
C PHE A 99 13.10 -9.14 2.27
N GLU A 100 14.42 -9.13 2.48
CA GLU A 100 15.04 -9.74 3.66
C GLU A 100 14.48 -9.11 4.95
N GLY A 101 14.15 -9.95 5.94
CA GLY A 101 13.56 -9.51 7.20
C GLY A 101 12.04 -9.29 7.17
N ALA A 102 11.36 -9.58 6.06
CA ALA A 102 9.91 -9.58 6.01
C ALA A 102 9.31 -10.59 7.00
N THR A 103 8.23 -10.19 7.68
CA THR A 103 7.53 -11.01 8.68
C THR A 103 6.14 -11.36 8.20
N ARG A 104 5.80 -12.64 8.26
CA ARG A 104 4.49 -13.17 7.85
C ARG A 104 3.52 -13.22 9.02
N PHE A 105 2.28 -12.81 8.76
CA PHE A 105 1.12 -12.99 9.63
C PHE A 105 -0.01 -13.67 8.85
N ASP A 106 -0.66 -14.67 9.45
CA ASP A 106 -1.78 -15.40 8.86
C ASP A 106 -3.06 -15.07 9.64
N LEU A 107 -3.97 -14.31 9.02
CA LEU A 107 -5.16 -13.73 9.65
C LEU A 107 -6.46 -14.44 9.20
N GLY A 108 -6.38 -15.73 8.87
CA GLY A 108 -7.53 -16.49 8.39
C GLY A 108 -7.66 -16.38 6.87
N GLU A 109 -8.56 -15.52 6.38
CA GLU A 109 -8.79 -15.29 4.95
C GLU A 109 -7.71 -14.43 4.27
N GLU A 110 -6.81 -13.85 5.07
CA GLU A 110 -5.77 -12.94 4.60
C GLU A 110 -4.39 -13.36 5.13
N GLN A 111 -3.37 -13.29 4.28
CA GLN A 111 -1.98 -13.31 4.66
C GLN A 111 -1.38 -11.92 4.52
N VAL A 112 -0.69 -11.45 5.56
CA VAL A 112 0.00 -10.16 5.57
C VAL A 112 1.50 -10.37 5.68
N MET A 113 2.25 -9.70 4.82
CA MET A 113 3.70 -9.58 4.90
C MET A 113 4.05 -8.17 5.37
N LEU A 114 4.66 -8.05 6.55
CA LEU A 114 5.19 -6.80 7.08
C LEU A 114 6.67 -6.67 6.70
N LEU A 115 7.02 -5.62 5.98
CA LEU A 115 8.38 -5.35 5.51
C LEU A 115 9.17 -4.50 6.52
N PRO A 116 10.52 -4.54 6.51
CA PRO A 116 11.35 -3.70 7.39
C PRO A 116 11.09 -2.19 7.25
N SER A 117 10.62 -1.75 6.08
CA SER A 117 10.20 -0.37 5.80
C SER A 117 8.93 0.06 6.55
N GLY A 118 8.21 -0.87 7.18
CA GLY A 118 6.89 -0.63 7.78
C GLY A 118 5.73 -0.80 6.80
N VAL A 119 5.99 -1.13 5.54
CA VAL A 119 4.96 -1.44 4.54
C VAL A 119 4.33 -2.80 4.84
N THR A 120 3.03 -2.92 4.59
CA THR A 120 2.33 -4.19 4.64
C THR A 120 1.81 -4.60 3.27
N VAL A 121 2.03 -5.84 2.89
CA VAL A 121 1.56 -6.45 1.64
C VAL A 121 0.52 -7.50 1.99
N HIS A 122 -0.67 -7.36 1.42
CA HIS A 122 -1.86 -8.09 1.79
C HIS A 122 -2.28 -9.04 0.67
N PHE A 123 -2.46 -10.31 1.02
CA PHE A 123 -2.85 -11.35 0.10
C PHE A 123 -4.14 -12.01 0.58
N ARG A 124 -5.18 -12.00 -0.23
CA ARG A 124 -6.41 -12.75 0.04
C ARG A 124 -6.21 -14.21 -0.36
N LYS A 125 -6.68 -15.13 0.48
CA LYS A 125 -6.76 -16.56 0.16
C LYS A 125 -7.99 -16.81 -0.69
N GLU A 126 -7.81 -17.55 -1.77
CA GLU A 126 -8.85 -17.95 -2.71
C GLU A 126 -8.96 -19.48 -2.75
N GLU A 127 -9.98 -19.99 -3.45
CA GLU A 127 -10.13 -21.43 -3.65
C GLU A 127 -8.87 -22.07 -4.28
N GLY A 128 -8.55 -23.30 -3.84
CA GLY A 128 -7.40 -24.04 -4.36
C GLY A 128 -6.04 -23.56 -3.83
N ASP A 129 -6.01 -22.96 -2.63
CA ASP A 129 -4.80 -22.45 -1.97
C ASP A 129 -4.07 -21.33 -2.75
N VAL A 130 -4.80 -20.65 -3.65
CA VAL A 130 -4.28 -19.51 -4.40
C VAL A 130 -4.28 -18.28 -3.49
N GLN A 131 -3.21 -17.49 -3.54
CA GLN A 131 -3.10 -16.25 -2.77
C GLN A 131 -2.91 -15.09 -3.73
N VAL A 132 -3.84 -14.13 -3.68
CA VAL A 132 -3.91 -13.01 -4.62
C VAL A 132 -3.52 -11.74 -3.88
N LEU A 133 -2.56 -10.98 -4.43
CA LEU A 133 -2.21 -9.66 -3.95
C LEU A 133 -3.42 -8.72 -4.10
N THR A 134 -3.93 -8.20 -2.99
CA THR A 134 -5.11 -7.31 -2.99
C THR A 134 -4.78 -5.90 -2.55
N LYS A 135 -3.74 -5.71 -1.72
CA LYS A 135 -3.40 -4.39 -1.18
C LYS A 135 -1.94 -4.28 -0.78
N VAL A 136 -1.38 -3.09 -0.98
CA VAL A 136 -0.16 -2.64 -0.31
C VAL A 136 -0.50 -1.39 0.50
N ALA A 137 -0.09 -1.35 1.77
CA ALA A 137 -0.25 -0.16 2.60
C ALA A 137 1.11 0.38 3.01
N GLY A 138 1.29 1.68 2.80
CA GLY A 138 2.48 2.42 3.17
C GLY A 138 2.70 2.43 4.68
N ALA A 139 3.90 2.82 5.08
CA ALA A 139 4.31 2.84 6.48
C ALA A 139 3.52 3.89 7.27
N LEU A 140 2.45 3.46 7.93
CA LEU A 140 1.65 4.29 8.83
C LEU A 140 2.27 4.38 10.24
N LEU A 141 2.91 3.29 10.69
CA LEU A 141 3.50 3.17 12.01
C LEU A 141 4.90 2.51 11.89
N PRO A 142 5.79 2.72 12.88
CA PRO A 142 7.06 2.01 12.91
C PRO A 142 6.86 0.49 12.91
N TYR A 143 7.77 -0.24 12.27
CA TYR A 143 7.73 -1.70 12.13
C TYR A 143 7.35 -2.42 13.44
N GLY A 144 7.99 -2.08 14.56
CA GLY A 144 7.73 -2.74 15.85
C GLY A 144 6.27 -2.59 16.31
N ALA A 145 5.68 -1.40 16.13
CA ALA A 145 4.29 -1.14 16.50
C ALA A 145 3.31 -1.90 15.59
N LEU A 146 3.58 -1.98 14.29
CA LEU A 146 2.76 -2.80 13.37
C LEU A 146 2.88 -4.29 13.68
N ALA A 147 4.09 -4.78 13.94
CA ALA A 147 4.32 -6.18 14.31
C ALA A 147 3.53 -6.55 15.57
N ASP A 148 3.53 -5.69 16.59
CA ASP A 148 2.76 -5.91 17.82
C ASP A 148 1.25 -5.86 17.58
N TYR A 149 0.79 -4.95 16.72
CA TYR A 149 -0.60 -4.91 16.29
C TYR A 149 -1.03 -6.24 15.63
N TYR A 150 -0.31 -6.72 14.63
CA TYR A 150 -0.63 -7.98 13.95
C TYR A 150 -0.57 -9.19 14.88
N ARG A 151 0.42 -9.26 15.78
CA ARG A 151 0.49 -10.30 16.82
C ARG A 151 -0.72 -10.28 17.75
N SER A 152 -1.27 -9.10 18.05
CA SER A 152 -2.44 -8.99 18.90
C SER A 152 -3.71 -9.55 18.24
N MET A 153 -3.80 -9.48 16.91
CA MET A 153 -4.93 -10.04 16.15
C MET A 153 -4.91 -11.56 16.13
N LEU A 154 -3.74 -12.18 16.11
CA LEU A 154 -3.57 -13.66 16.17
C LEU A 154 -3.99 -14.29 17.51
N ARG A 155 -4.18 -13.48 18.56
CA ARG A 155 -4.56 -13.94 19.90
C ARG A 155 -6.06 -13.89 20.14
N ARG A 156 -6.82 -13.39 19.17
CA ARG A 156 -8.28 -13.32 19.21
C ARG A 156 -8.87 -14.58 18.60
#